data_AF-A0A7Z1RZZ4-F1
#
_entry.id   AF-A0A7Z1RZZ4-F1
#
_cell.length_a   1.000
_cell.length_b   1.000
_cell.length_c   1.000
_cell.angle_alpha   90.00
_cell.angle_beta   90.00
_cell.angle_gamma   90.00
#
_symmetry.space_group_name_H-M   'P 1'
#
loop_
_entity.id
_entity.type
_entity.pdbx_description
1 polymer ?
#
loop_
_entity_poly.entity_id
_entity_poly.type
_entity_poly.pdbx_seq_one_letter_code
_entity_poly.pdbx_strand_id
1 'polypeptide(L)'
;MKNIKKSLMVMGSVAMCSFSQQTFAAATENTTTTNGDGSITVTQKIDASSTSPHYIAPSGYGFDIYSRANEDYSWQHNLTVPDGAQITAATLTIYAYDVDSEAHHGENGEYDSIAVDGSLLTPGFLQGTNNNWSTTVFDLPIASLDDSLVNVDLDIDVNNDGWLTTLDYSLISVTYVTIANNPPSTPTLSRSTGLGDNDDLVVTVTGPTPEDPDGDSVTYSYRWFVDVGQGFYVDDEFVGKNDNSNATLPASETEVGELWKVQVIAIDQNGLISEIAEIAWPSIGDSDGDGVSDANDYAPNDPTIAFYSRTPTSGWYTLAYEDLWPNEGDYDLNDFVSHYALGVYTNANNQITRFDYYGQAIARGAAEDNGFAISLAGLEDTDVTSLTKTYNGSTVALTPEAGHSGELVFVVIDSVAAMLPSTSTYSFYNTESGDARSLIDYSVSLVIDGSIPALSNTDFNPFIYKANARGREIHLMNYPNTDVADTAIFGAGDDDTVTSEGEYYQNTTGHPWALDIPGQWSHPYERINTCEAYEHLTTWAESGGTLQTDWFTSPTGSKVW
;
A
#
# COMPACT_ATOMS: atom_id res chain seq x y z
N MET A 1 31.96 52.14 78.64
CA MET A 1 30.56 52.61 78.70
C MET A 1 29.80 51.85 77.63
N LYS A 2 28.76 51.03 77.83
CA LYS A 2 27.86 50.64 78.92
C LYS A 2 27.63 49.12 78.72
N ASN A 3 27.81 48.28 79.74
CA ASN A 3 26.77 47.83 80.68
C ASN A 3 25.57 47.16 79.99
N ILE A 4 25.48 45.82 79.98
CA ILE A 4 24.97 44.92 81.06
C ILE A 4 23.47 44.66 80.89
N LYS A 5 23.11 43.37 80.72
CA LYS A 5 22.25 42.51 81.60
C LYS A 5 22.19 41.11 80.93
N LYS A 6 22.84 40.04 81.43
CA LYS A 6 22.51 39.17 82.61
C LYS A 6 21.01 38.83 82.65
N SER A 7 20.52 37.60 82.80
CA SER A 7 21.00 36.24 83.12
C SER A 7 19.79 35.32 82.81
N LEU A 8 19.86 34.00 82.63
CA LEU A 8 20.13 33.00 83.66
C LEU A 8 20.01 31.56 83.07
N MET A 9 20.87 30.66 83.57
CA MET A 9 20.91 29.18 83.55
C MET A 9 19.58 28.44 83.24
N VAL A 10 19.58 27.24 82.63
CA VAL A 10 19.98 25.95 83.26
C VAL A 10 20.33 24.87 82.21
N MET A 11 21.24 23.98 82.62
CA MET A 11 21.77 22.74 82.02
C MET A 11 20.76 21.77 81.38
N GLY A 12 21.25 21.03 80.37
CA GLY A 12 20.69 19.75 79.94
C GLY A 12 21.52 19.13 78.81
N SER A 13 22.41 18.20 79.16
CA SER A 13 23.21 17.38 78.24
C SER A 13 22.34 16.50 77.33
N VAL A 14 22.61 16.51 76.02
CA VAL A 14 22.14 15.46 75.09
C VAL A 14 23.35 14.95 74.32
N ALA A 15 23.70 13.69 74.58
CA ALA A 15 24.46 12.87 73.66
C ALA A 15 23.53 12.47 72.52
N MET A 16 23.96 12.61 71.27
CA MET A 16 23.48 11.76 70.18
C MET A 16 24.59 11.57 69.15
N CYS A 17 24.82 10.31 68.84
CA CYS A 17 25.65 9.80 67.77
C CYS A 17 25.25 10.40 66.42
N SER A 18 26.24 10.82 65.64
CA SER A 18 26.11 10.98 64.20
C SER A 18 26.88 9.84 63.53
N PHE A 19 26.22 8.71 63.32
CA PHE A 19 26.60 7.81 62.23
C PHE A 19 26.11 8.45 60.94
N SER A 20 27.02 8.77 60.04
CA SER A 20 26.72 9.13 58.66
C SER A 20 25.99 7.96 57.99
N GLN A 21 24.72 8.15 57.61
CA GLN A 21 24.09 7.33 56.59
C GLN A 21 24.83 7.61 55.27
N GLN A 22 25.80 6.76 54.93
CA GLN A 22 26.12 6.56 53.54
C GLN A 22 24.95 5.75 52.99
N THR A 23 24.06 6.41 52.27
CA THR A 23 23.08 5.73 51.41
C THR A 23 23.89 5.02 50.34
N PHE A 24 24.04 3.70 50.48
CA PHE A 24 24.56 2.87 49.40
C PHE A 24 23.53 2.92 48.27
N ALA A 25 24.00 3.24 47.07
CA ALA A 25 23.26 2.96 45.85
C ALA A 25 22.83 1.49 45.87
N ALA A 26 21.53 1.23 45.78
CA ALA A 26 20.98 -0.12 45.92
C ALA A 26 19.76 -0.30 45.01
N ALA A 27 19.81 -1.36 44.20
CA ALA A 27 18.62 -2.05 43.72
C ALA A 27 17.87 -2.66 44.90
N THR A 28 16.58 -2.93 44.73
CA THR A 28 15.75 -3.45 45.83
C THR A 28 16.06 -4.91 46.14
N GLU A 29 16.26 -5.72 45.10
CA GLU A 29 16.75 -7.10 45.26
C GLU A 29 17.84 -7.39 44.23
N ASN A 30 18.90 -8.07 44.69
CA ASN A 30 19.98 -8.55 43.85
C ASN A 30 20.32 -9.97 44.31
N THR A 31 20.05 -10.97 43.48
CA THR A 31 20.30 -12.37 43.82
C THR A 31 21.21 -13.04 42.81
N THR A 32 21.98 -14.01 43.29
CA THR A 32 22.79 -14.88 42.44
C THR A 32 22.61 -16.30 42.96
N THR A 33 22.07 -17.17 42.12
CA THR A 33 21.74 -18.54 42.47
C THR A 33 22.47 -19.48 41.53
N THR A 34 23.14 -20.49 42.10
CA THR A 34 23.67 -21.62 41.32
C THR A 34 22.57 -22.67 41.18
N ASN A 35 22.19 -22.98 39.96
CA ASN A 35 21.13 -23.92 39.64
C ASN A 35 21.60 -25.37 39.76
N GLY A 36 20.65 -26.31 39.75
CA GLY A 36 20.93 -27.74 39.91
C GLY A 36 21.78 -28.36 38.78
N ASP A 37 21.81 -27.69 37.62
CA ASP A 37 22.62 -28.06 36.44
C ASP A 37 24.00 -27.37 36.40
N GLY A 38 24.29 -26.49 37.36
CA GLY A 38 25.54 -25.73 37.44
C GLY A 38 25.54 -24.39 36.71
N SER A 39 24.45 -24.00 36.04
CA SER A 39 24.26 -22.63 35.55
C SER A 39 24.10 -21.64 36.71
N ILE A 40 24.32 -20.36 36.44
CA ILE A 40 24.18 -19.28 37.41
C ILE A 40 23.09 -18.34 36.90
N THR A 41 22.05 -18.14 37.71
CA THR A 41 21.03 -17.12 37.47
C THR A 41 21.30 -15.91 38.35
N VAL A 42 21.40 -14.74 37.74
CA VAL A 42 21.47 -13.44 38.42
C VAL A 42 20.15 -12.73 38.18
N THR A 43 19.55 -12.23 39.25
CA THR A 43 18.34 -11.39 39.15
C THR A 43 18.58 -10.04 39.81
N GLN A 44 18.04 -8.98 39.20
CA GLN A 44 18.02 -7.63 39.77
C GLN A 44 16.63 -7.05 39.66
N LYS A 45 16.08 -6.63 40.80
CA LYS A 45 14.78 -5.96 40.90
C LYS A 45 14.97 -4.49 41.22
N ILE A 46 14.35 -3.64 40.40
CA ILE A 46 14.21 -2.20 40.62
C ILE A 46 12.74 -1.89 40.87
N ASP A 47 12.46 -1.13 41.92
CA ASP A 47 11.12 -0.65 42.30
C ASP A 47 11.22 0.71 43.01
N ALA A 48 10.11 1.21 43.57
CA ALA A 48 10.03 2.49 44.26
C ALA A 48 11.02 2.67 45.43
N SER A 49 11.55 1.58 46.00
CA SER A 49 12.52 1.62 47.10
C SER A 49 14.00 1.62 46.65
N SER A 50 14.25 1.43 45.35
CA SER A 50 15.58 1.54 44.76
C SER A 50 16.12 2.98 44.79
N THR A 51 17.45 3.11 44.76
CA THR A 51 18.14 4.41 44.87
C THR A 51 19.11 4.64 43.71
N SER A 52 19.51 5.91 43.50
CA SER A 52 20.49 6.30 42.49
C SER A 52 21.76 5.42 42.54
N PRO A 53 22.28 4.94 41.40
CA PRO A 53 21.89 5.33 40.03
C PRO A 53 20.69 4.56 39.45
N HIS A 54 20.20 3.50 40.11
CA HIS A 54 19.17 2.62 39.55
C HIS A 54 17.84 3.32 39.33
N TYR A 55 17.40 4.10 40.31
CA TYR A 55 16.16 4.83 40.20
C TYR A 55 16.26 6.14 40.96
N ILE A 56 15.81 7.21 40.31
CA ILE A 56 15.63 8.52 40.92
C ILE A 56 14.16 8.85 40.75
N ALA A 57 13.38 8.63 41.81
CA ALA A 57 11.94 8.85 41.78
C ALA A 57 11.61 10.27 41.27
N PRO A 58 10.80 10.40 40.21
CA PRO A 58 10.37 11.68 39.73
C PRO A 58 9.30 12.28 40.67
N SER A 59 8.96 13.55 40.45
CA SER A 59 8.08 14.28 41.35
C SER A 59 6.61 14.05 41.03
N GLY A 60 6.00 13.05 41.69
CA GLY A 60 4.55 12.85 41.69
C GLY A 60 4.04 11.79 40.72
N TYR A 61 4.93 10.96 40.18
CA TYR A 61 4.67 9.82 39.29
C TYR A 61 5.82 8.80 39.45
N GLY A 62 5.80 7.68 38.72
CA GLY A 62 6.82 6.62 38.79
C GLY A 62 6.34 5.31 39.45
N PHE A 63 7.25 4.41 39.83
CA PHE A 63 6.89 3.18 40.55
C PHE A 63 5.98 3.47 41.76
N ASP A 64 4.96 2.62 41.95
CA ASP A 64 3.87 2.71 42.94
C ASP A 64 2.96 3.95 42.82
N ILE A 65 3.05 4.72 41.74
CA ILE A 65 2.24 5.92 41.50
C ILE A 65 1.66 5.88 40.08
N TYR A 66 0.34 6.06 39.99
CA TYR A 66 -0.32 6.26 38.70
C TYR A 66 0.33 7.42 37.94
N SER A 67 0.70 7.11 36.71
CA SER A 67 1.42 8.01 35.81
C SER A 67 0.63 8.12 34.51
N ARG A 68 0.66 9.28 33.85
CA ARG A 68 -0.08 9.58 32.61
C ARG A 68 0.87 9.85 31.43
N ALA A 69 0.31 10.13 30.25
CA ALA A 69 1.01 10.44 28.98
C ALA A 69 2.18 11.45 28.94
N ASN A 70 2.43 12.16 30.04
CA ASN A 70 3.51 13.14 30.12
C ASN A 70 4.39 12.94 31.36
N GLU A 71 4.30 11.74 31.93
CA GLU A 71 4.91 11.29 33.18
C GLU A 71 5.77 10.05 32.93
N ASP A 72 6.52 10.07 31.83
CA ASP A 72 7.48 9.04 31.44
C ASP A 72 8.66 9.01 32.41
N TYR A 73 9.18 7.82 32.67
CA TYR A 73 10.33 7.63 33.53
C TYR A 73 11.20 6.46 33.12
N SER A 74 12.45 6.55 33.54
CA SER A 74 13.48 5.56 33.24
C SER A 74 14.10 5.04 34.51
N TRP A 75 14.64 3.83 34.43
CA TRP A 75 15.45 3.24 35.47
C TRP A 75 16.60 2.46 34.84
N GLN A 76 17.58 2.13 35.66
CA GLN A 76 18.79 1.47 35.22
C GLN A 76 19.03 0.21 36.04
N HIS A 77 19.26 -0.89 35.34
CA HIS A 77 19.85 -2.09 35.90
C HIS A 77 21.36 -2.11 35.67
N ASN A 78 22.11 -2.72 36.59
CA ASN A 78 23.55 -2.95 36.48
C ASN A 78 23.93 -4.42 36.76
N LEU A 79 23.61 -5.31 35.85
CA LEU A 79 23.98 -6.71 35.98
C LEU A 79 25.36 -6.93 35.40
N THR A 80 26.27 -7.44 36.22
CA THR A 80 27.58 -7.89 35.74
C THR A 80 27.58 -9.40 35.61
N VAL A 81 27.70 -9.88 34.37
CA VAL A 81 28.10 -11.27 34.10
C VAL A 81 29.63 -11.36 34.02
N PRO A 82 30.27 -12.42 34.52
CA PRO A 82 31.72 -12.56 34.44
C PRO A 82 32.22 -12.58 32.99
N ASP A 83 33.44 -12.04 32.75
CA ASP A 83 34.08 -12.14 31.44
C ASP A 83 34.13 -13.60 30.95
N GLY A 84 33.65 -13.83 29.72
CA GLY A 84 33.57 -15.16 29.12
C GLY A 84 32.38 -16.01 29.57
N ALA A 85 31.46 -15.46 30.38
CA ALA A 85 30.15 -16.05 30.61
C ALA A 85 29.39 -16.19 29.30
N GLN A 86 28.69 -17.31 29.16
CA GLN A 86 27.87 -17.63 28.00
C GLN A 86 26.41 -17.64 28.43
N ILE A 87 25.60 -16.78 27.82
CA ILE A 87 24.19 -16.60 28.22
C ILE A 87 23.34 -17.75 27.67
N THR A 88 22.43 -18.24 28.51
CA THR A 88 21.46 -19.29 28.16
C THR A 88 20.02 -18.82 28.28
N ALA A 89 19.76 -17.70 28.97
CA ALA A 89 18.48 -17.01 29.03
C ALA A 89 18.67 -15.58 29.54
N ALA A 90 17.95 -14.61 28.97
CA ALA A 90 17.91 -13.23 29.46
C ALA A 90 16.51 -12.65 29.27
N THR A 91 15.87 -12.20 30.35
CA THR A 91 14.50 -11.67 30.31
C THR A 91 14.38 -10.40 31.13
N LEU A 92 13.52 -9.49 30.67
CA LEU A 92 13.00 -8.35 31.42
C LEU A 92 11.54 -8.63 31.77
N THR A 93 11.20 -8.54 33.05
CA THR A 93 9.84 -8.68 33.54
C THR A 93 9.37 -7.35 34.11
N ILE A 94 8.23 -6.87 33.62
CA ILE A 94 7.54 -5.70 34.17
C ILE A 94 6.26 -6.19 34.85
N TYR A 95 6.03 -5.71 36.06
CA TYR A 95 4.80 -5.98 36.81
C TYR A 95 4.08 -4.67 37.07
N ALA A 96 2.89 -4.53 36.48
CA ALA A 96 2.12 -3.29 36.42
C ALA A 96 0.63 -3.52 36.72
N TYR A 97 -0.08 -2.47 37.09
CA TYR A 97 -1.51 -2.48 37.42
C TYR A 97 -2.25 -1.47 36.55
N ASP A 98 -3.48 -1.84 36.12
CA ASP A 98 -4.21 -1.11 35.06
C ASP A 98 -3.31 -1.02 33.84
N VAL A 99 -3.30 -2.07 33.04
CA VAL A 99 -2.69 -2.03 31.72
C VAL A 99 -3.82 -2.44 30.79
N ASP A 100 -4.63 -1.48 30.34
CA ASP A 100 -5.84 -1.68 29.54
C ASP A 100 -5.54 -1.99 28.06
N SER A 101 -4.66 -2.95 27.82
CA SER A 101 -4.13 -3.26 26.49
C SER A 101 -4.95 -4.34 25.74
N GLU A 102 -6.15 -4.69 26.21
CA GLU A 102 -6.96 -5.74 25.59
C GLU A 102 -7.52 -5.34 24.21
N ALA A 103 -7.63 -6.32 23.31
CA ALA A 103 -8.10 -6.17 21.93
C ALA A 103 -9.42 -5.40 21.74
N HIS A 104 -10.35 -5.49 22.71
CA HIS A 104 -11.64 -4.82 22.61
C HIS A 104 -11.57 -3.28 22.68
N HIS A 105 -10.43 -2.72 23.09
CA HIS A 105 -10.17 -1.29 23.03
C HIS A 105 -9.75 -0.82 21.61
N GLY A 106 -9.35 -1.73 20.72
CA GLY A 106 -8.78 -1.41 19.41
C GLY A 106 -7.64 -0.40 19.55
N GLU A 107 -7.34 0.43 18.55
CA GLU A 107 -6.24 1.41 18.61
C GLU A 107 -6.34 2.49 19.72
N ASN A 108 -7.40 2.48 20.57
CA ASN A 108 -7.61 3.44 21.66
C ASN A 108 -7.43 2.82 23.06
N GLY A 109 -6.71 1.69 23.15
CA GLY A 109 -6.34 1.08 24.43
C GLY A 109 -5.21 1.84 25.14
N GLU A 110 -4.93 1.40 26.36
CA GLU A 110 -3.77 1.88 27.13
C GLU A 110 -2.51 1.18 26.63
N TYR A 111 -1.65 1.92 25.95
CA TYR A 111 -0.43 1.41 25.36
C TYR A 111 0.78 2.09 25.97
N ASP A 112 1.45 1.35 26.85
CA ASP A 112 2.67 1.76 27.52
C ASP A 112 3.86 1.01 26.92
N SER A 113 4.78 1.72 26.26
CA SER A 113 5.89 1.09 25.55
C SER A 113 7.14 0.97 26.41
N ILE A 114 7.87 -0.13 26.23
CA ILE A 114 9.14 -0.39 26.91
C ILE A 114 10.26 -0.42 25.87
N ALA A 115 11.28 0.41 26.12
CA ALA A 115 12.54 0.35 25.39
C ALA A 115 13.69 -0.06 26.32
N VAL A 116 14.64 -0.82 25.78
CA VAL A 116 15.92 -1.13 26.40
C VAL A 116 17.04 -0.57 25.55
N ASP A 117 17.89 0.25 26.17
CA ASP A 117 19.02 0.95 25.54
C ASP A 117 18.63 1.66 24.23
N GLY A 118 17.44 2.29 24.25
CA GLY A 118 16.87 3.04 23.13
C GLY A 118 16.19 2.19 22.05
N SER A 119 16.08 0.87 22.23
CA SER A 119 15.39 -0.03 21.29
C SER A 119 14.11 -0.58 21.91
N LEU A 120 12.98 -0.44 21.20
CA LEU A 120 11.72 -1.08 21.61
C LEU A 120 11.86 -2.60 21.60
N LEU A 121 11.23 -3.27 22.56
CA LEU A 121 11.18 -4.73 22.63
C LEU A 121 9.96 -5.29 21.87
N THR A 122 9.91 -6.60 21.69
CA THR A 122 8.68 -7.33 21.31
C THR A 122 8.30 -8.25 22.49
N PRO A 123 7.04 -8.25 22.96
CA PRO A 123 5.94 -7.37 22.54
C PRO A 123 6.30 -5.88 22.72
N GLY A 124 5.69 -4.99 21.94
CA GLY A 124 6.06 -3.56 21.94
C GLY A 124 5.64 -2.79 23.19
N PHE A 125 4.66 -3.34 23.90
CA PHE A 125 3.92 -2.67 24.96
C PHE A 125 3.71 -3.60 26.15
N LEU A 126 3.43 -3.00 27.29
CA LEU A 126 2.89 -3.72 28.44
C LEU A 126 1.58 -4.40 28.05
N GLN A 127 1.39 -5.58 28.62
CA GLN A 127 0.24 -6.44 28.40
C GLN A 127 -0.49 -6.63 29.71
N GLY A 128 -1.78 -6.31 29.75
CA GLY A 128 -2.59 -6.55 30.94
C GLY A 128 -4.08 -6.36 30.76
N THR A 129 -4.77 -6.22 31.88
CA THR A 129 -6.22 -5.99 31.89
C THR A 129 -6.64 -4.97 32.92
N ASN A 130 -7.84 -4.43 32.72
CA ASN A 130 -8.43 -3.41 33.56
C ASN A 130 -8.56 -3.81 35.04
N ASN A 131 -8.10 -2.92 35.91
CA ASN A 131 -8.10 -3.04 37.36
C ASN A 131 -7.39 -4.31 37.88
N ASN A 132 -6.44 -4.85 37.13
CA ASN A 132 -5.67 -6.02 37.51
C ASN A 132 -4.17 -5.79 37.45
N TRP A 133 -3.46 -6.51 38.31
CA TRP A 133 -2.01 -6.63 38.17
C TRP A 133 -1.68 -7.63 37.06
N SER A 134 -0.77 -7.22 36.18
CA SER A 134 -0.39 -7.97 34.98
C SER A 134 1.13 -8.02 34.88
N THR A 135 1.62 -9.10 34.26
CA THR A 135 3.05 -9.33 34.05
C THR A 135 3.32 -9.35 32.57
N THR A 136 4.29 -8.57 32.12
CA THR A 136 4.80 -8.63 30.75
C THR A 136 6.24 -9.10 30.79
N VAL A 137 6.57 -10.11 29.97
CA VAL A 137 7.91 -10.69 29.89
C VAL A 137 8.47 -10.46 28.50
N PHE A 138 9.60 -9.77 28.44
CA PHE A 138 10.33 -9.51 27.22
C PHE A 138 11.60 -10.35 27.19
N ASP A 139 11.90 -10.95 26.04
CA ASP A 139 13.22 -11.51 25.78
C ASP A 139 14.21 -10.35 25.60
N LEU A 140 15.30 -10.36 26.37
CA LEU A 140 16.30 -9.29 26.31
C LEU A 140 17.31 -9.57 25.21
N PRO A 141 17.59 -8.60 24.31
CA PRO A 141 18.73 -8.68 23.39
C PRO A 141 20.03 -8.88 24.18
N ILE A 142 20.88 -9.82 23.77
CA ILE A 142 22.08 -10.17 24.54
C ILE A 142 23.08 -9.01 24.55
N ALA A 143 23.13 -8.24 23.47
CA ALA A 143 23.91 -7.02 23.33
C ALA A 143 23.57 -5.94 24.38
N SER A 144 22.36 -5.96 24.99
CA SER A 144 22.03 -5.04 26.09
C SER A 144 22.87 -5.30 27.36
N LEU A 145 23.53 -6.45 27.45
CA LEU A 145 24.34 -6.83 28.61
C LEU A 145 25.83 -6.46 28.45
N ASP A 146 26.26 -5.98 27.26
CA ASP A 146 27.68 -5.82 26.89
C ASP A 146 28.44 -4.81 27.76
N ASP A 147 27.81 -3.72 28.18
CA ASP A 147 28.41 -2.68 29.02
C ASP A 147 28.03 -2.81 30.51
N SER A 148 27.33 -3.90 30.86
CA SER A 148 26.78 -4.17 32.20
C SER A 148 25.76 -3.15 32.70
N LEU A 149 25.22 -2.28 31.83
CA LEU A 149 24.22 -1.27 32.17
C LEU A 149 23.03 -1.39 31.21
N VAL A 150 21.89 -1.85 31.74
CA VAL A 150 20.65 -1.94 30.96
C VAL A 150 19.77 -0.75 31.33
N ASN A 151 19.59 0.19 30.41
CA ASN A 151 18.71 1.34 30.61
C ASN A 151 17.32 0.99 30.10
N VAL A 152 16.33 1.12 30.96
CA VAL A 152 14.93 0.85 30.61
C VAL A 152 14.17 2.16 30.63
N ASP A 153 13.50 2.45 29.53
CA ASP A 153 12.67 3.63 29.33
C ASP A 153 11.21 3.17 29.16
N LEU A 154 10.31 3.78 29.92
CA LEU A 154 8.87 3.59 29.82
C LEU A 154 8.25 4.86 29.27
N ASP A 155 7.52 4.72 28.16
CA ASP A 155 6.67 5.76 27.57
C ASP A 155 5.22 5.38 27.88
N ILE A 156 4.57 6.17 28.73
CA ILE A 156 3.23 5.86 29.26
C ILE A 156 2.19 6.50 28.36
N ASP A 157 1.07 5.80 28.14
CA ASP A 157 -0.06 6.31 27.35
C ASP A 157 0.43 6.96 26.05
N VAL A 158 1.06 6.14 25.19
CA VAL A 158 1.66 6.56 23.92
C VAL A 158 0.65 7.30 23.02
N ASN A 159 -0.64 7.00 23.19
CA ASN A 159 -1.74 7.63 22.46
C ASN A 159 -2.18 8.99 23.05
N ASN A 160 -1.82 9.28 24.29
CA ASN A 160 -2.20 10.46 25.06
C ASN A 160 -3.72 10.69 25.08
N ASP A 161 -4.45 9.63 25.41
CA ASP A 161 -5.92 9.62 25.49
C ASP A 161 -6.44 9.63 26.94
N GLY A 162 -5.52 9.60 27.92
CA GLY A 162 -5.80 9.86 29.33
C GLY A 162 -5.85 8.62 30.21
N TRP A 163 -5.38 7.46 29.72
CA TRP A 163 -5.14 6.29 30.54
C TRP A 163 -4.02 6.53 31.56
N LEU A 164 -4.01 5.74 32.63
CA LEU A 164 -3.00 5.81 33.67
C LEU A 164 -2.65 4.42 34.16
N THR A 165 -1.36 4.10 34.13
CA THR A 165 -0.83 2.86 34.68
C THR A 165 0.04 3.12 35.90
N THR A 166 0.30 2.08 36.69
CA THR A 166 1.35 2.08 37.72
C THR A 166 2.17 0.80 37.67
N LEU A 167 3.50 0.93 37.78
CA LEU A 167 4.39 -0.22 37.89
C LEU A 167 4.72 -0.49 39.37
N ASP A 168 4.79 -1.75 39.77
CA ASP A 168 5.36 -2.19 41.06
C ASP A 168 6.87 -2.37 40.89
N TYR A 169 7.30 -3.24 39.96
CA TYR A 169 8.71 -3.50 39.75
C TYR A 169 9.10 -3.80 38.30
N SER A 170 10.38 -3.60 38.03
CA SER A 170 11.11 -4.14 36.89
C SER A 170 12.15 -5.15 37.39
N LEU A 171 12.18 -6.34 36.77
CA LEU A 171 13.06 -7.44 37.14
C LEU A 171 13.82 -7.95 35.91
N ILE A 172 15.14 -7.85 35.92
CA ILE A 172 15.97 -8.57 34.97
C ILE A 172 16.38 -9.91 35.57
N SER A 173 16.33 -10.96 34.75
CA SER A 173 16.85 -12.30 35.06
C SER A 173 17.76 -12.77 33.94
N VAL A 174 19.04 -12.98 34.25
CA VAL A 174 20.04 -13.49 33.30
C VAL A 174 20.60 -14.80 33.83
N THR A 175 20.52 -15.86 33.02
CA THR A 175 21.14 -17.16 33.31
C THR A 175 22.31 -17.39 32.38
N TYR A 176 23.45 -17.76 32.93
CA TYR A 176 24.67 -18.01 32.18
C TYR A 176 25.44 -19.23 32.71
N VAL A 177 26.34 -19.74 31.88
CA VAL A 177 27.35 -20.75 32.22
C VAL A 177 28.75 -20.21 31.99
N THR A 178 29.76 -20.83 32.60
CA THR A 178 31.18 -20.49 32.40
C THR A 178 31.91 -21.65 31.77
N ILE A 179 31.71 -21.81 30.45
CA ILE A 179 32.33 -22.85 29.63
C ILE A 179 33.10 -22.21 28.48
N ALA A 180 34.04 -22.95 27.90
CA ALA A 180 34.74 -22.53 26.69
C ALA A 180 33.96 -23.01 25.46
N ASN A 181 32.93 -22.25 25.08
CA ASN A 181 32.09 -22.43 23.89
C ASN A 181 31.60 -21.04 23.43
N ASN A 182 31.40 -20.83 22.14
CA ASN A 182 30.82 -19.62 21.60
C ASN A 182 29.31 -19.82 21.39
N PRO A 183 28.49 -18.77 21.53
CA PRO A 183 27.06 -18.89 21.27
C PRO A 183 26.79 -18.99 19.76
N PRO A 184 25.64 -19.54 19.37
CA PRO A 184 25.25 -19.60 17.97
C PRO A 184 25.04 -18.19 17.40
N SER A 185 25.30 -18.02 16.10
CA SER A 185 25.03 -16.76 15.41
C SER A 185 23.52 -16.53 15.22
N THR A 186 23.10 -15.27 15.13
CA THR A 186 21.69 -14.87 14.91
C THR A 186 21.12 -15.53 13.66
N PRO A 187 19.99 -16.27 13.75
CA PRO A 187 19.43 -16.95 12.59
C PRO A 187 18.94 -15.98 11.52
N THR A 188 18.98 -16.42 10.26
CA THR A 188 18.36 -15.68 9.14
C THR A 188 17.04 -16.35 8.79
N LEU A 189 15.96 -15.57 8.71
CA LEU A 189 14.60 -16.08 8.57
C LEU A 189 14.02 -15.81 7.17
N SER A 190 13.16 -16.71 6.71
CA SER A 190 12.22 -16.50 5.61
C SER A 190 10.84 -17.02 6.00
N ARG A 191 9.78 -16.48 5.40
CA ARG A 191 8.39 -16.83 5.72
C ARG A 191 7.65 -17.47 4.53
N SER A 192 6.60 -18.23 4.80
CA SER A 192 5.61 -18.62 3.80
C SER A 192 4.98 -17.40 3.13
N THR A 193 4.57 -17.56 1.86
CA THR A 193 3.92 -16.50 1.09
C THR A 193 2.41 -16.69 0.95
N GLY A 194 1.89 -17.89 1.25
CA GLY A 194 0.45 -18.11 1.32
C GLY A 194 -0.10 -17.37 2.53
N LEU A 195 -1.07 -16.49 2.26
CA LEU A 195 -1.70 -15.59 3.22
C LEU A 195 -3.22 -15.72 3.19
N GLY A 196 -3.74 -16.74 2.49
CA GLY A 196 -5.16 -17.04 2.53
C GLY A 196 -5.60 -17.48 3.92
N ASP A 197 -6.91 -17.44 4.16
CA ASP A 197 -7.55 -17.82 5.44
C ASP A 197 -7.38 -19.30 5.83
N ASN A 198 -6.75 -20.12 4.99
CA ASN A 198 -6.49 -21.53 5.20
C ASN A 198 -5.00 -21.90 5.11
N ASP A 199 -4.11 -20.92 4.99
CA ASP A 199 -2.67 -21.13 4.88
C ASP A 199 -1.99 -21.12 6.26
N ASP A 200 -1.22 -22.17 6.55
CA ASP A 200 -0.37 -22.18 7.74
C ASP A 200 0.77 -21.14 7.58
N LEU A 201 1.09 -20.42 8.65
CA LEU A 201 2.25 -19.54 8.66
C LEU A 201 3.49 -20.35 9.01
N VAL A 202 4.47 -20.37 8.11
CA VAL A 202 5.70 -21.17 8.29
C VAL A 202 6.91 -20.25 8.27
N VAL A 203 7.67 -20.24 9.36
CA VAL A 203 9.01 -19.65 9.38
C VAL A 203 10.03 -20.72 9.04
N THR A 204 10.92 -20.40 8.10
CA THR A 204 12.06 -21.24 7.74
C THR A 204 13.34 -20.52 8.11
N VAL A 205 14.19 -21.19 8.88
CA VAL A 205 15.55 -20.73 9.16
C VAL A 205 16.45 -21.08 7.98
N THR A 206 17.00 -20.06 7.32
CA THR A 206 17.80 -20.18 6.08
C THR A 206 19.30 -19.97 6.31
N GLY A 207 19.68 -19.58 7.53
CA GLY A 207 21.04 -19.31 7.99
C GLY A 207 21.08 -19.31 9.53
N PRO A 208 22.25 -19.09 10.16
CA PRO A 208 23.20 -18.07 9.75
C PRO A 208 24.24 -18.57 8.74
N THR A 209 24.83 -17.63 7.99
CA THR A 209 26.03 -17.87 7.20
C THR A 209 27.08 -16.84 7.62
N PRO A 210 28.12 -17.21 8.38
CA PRO A 210 28.54 -18.58 8.71
C PRO A 210 27.67 -19.29 9.78
N GLU A 211 27.78 -20.62 9.82
CA GLU A 211 27.18 -21.48 10.85
C GLU A 211 27.80 -21.20 12.25
N ASP A 212 27.33 -21.92 13.26
CA ASP A 212 27.84 -21.86 14.64
C ASP A 212 29.40 -21.80 14.69
N PRO A 213 30.00 -20.88 15.48
CA PRO A 213 31.45 -20.64 15.45
C PRO A 213 32.31 -21.88 15.78
N ASP A 214 31.79 -22.79 16.61
CA ASP A 214 32.48 -24.00 17.05
C ASP A 214 31.97 -25.27 16.35
N GLY A 215 30.95 -25.14 15.50
CA GLY A 215 30.34 -26.22 14.73
C GLY A 215 29.34 -27.05 15.53
N ASP A 216 28.77 -26.48 16.59
CA ASP A 216 27.75 -27.13 17.41
C ASP A 216 26.42 -27.30 16.65
N SER A 217 25.66 -28.34 17.01
CA SER A 217 24.30 -28.49 16.49
C SER A 217 23.37 -27.45 17.11
N VAL A 218 22.58 -26.79 16.28
CA VAL A 218 21.67 -25.72 16.70
C VAL A 218 20.21 -26.19 16.61
N THR A 219 19.44 -25.84 17.64
CA THR A 219 17.97 -25.92 17.68
C THR A 219 17.40 -24.50 17.79
N TYR A 220 16.07 -24.35 17.70
CA TYR A 220 15.45 -23.02 17.69
C TYR A 220 14.26 -22.98 18.64
N SER A 221 14.16 -21.88 19.39
CA SER A 221 12.95 -21.50 20.12
C SER A 221 12.16 -20.50 19.27
N TYR A 222 10.83 -20.61 19.32
CA TYR A 222 9.89 -19.75 18.61
C TYR A 222 8.93 -19.16 19.62
N ARG A 223 8.63 -17.88 19.49
CA ARG A 223 7.60 -17.18 20.26
C ARG A 223 6.76 -16.36 19.29
N TRP A 224 5.46 -16.60 19.28
CA TRP A 224 4.54 -15.99 18.31
C TRP A 224 3.78 -14.83 18.93
N PHE A 225 3.55 -13.82 18.09
CA PHE A 225 2.85 -12.61 18.44
C PHE A 225 1.82 -12.29 17.37
N VAL A 226 0.72 -11.69 17.79
CA VAL A 226 -0.39 -11.31 16.93
C VAL A 226 -0.84 -9.89 17.22
N ASP A 227 -1.24 -9.19 16.17
CA ASP A 227 -2.07 -8.00 16.25
C ASP A 227 -3.45 -8.35 15.69
N VAL A 228 -4.47 -8.28 16.55
CA VAL A 228 -5.86 -8.58 16.24
C VAL A 228 -6.68 -7.33 15.88
N GLY A 229 -6.00 -6.24 15.49
CA GLY A 229 -6.60 -4.94 15.14
C GLY A 229 -6.46 -3.87 16.22
N GLN A 230 -5.54 -4.06 17.15
CA GLN A 230 -5.21 -3.10 18.20
C GLN A 230 -3.98 -2.24 17.85
N GLY A 231 -3.28 -2.57 16.75
CA GLY A 231 -2.23 -1.75 16.13
C GLY A 231 -0.80 -2.16 16.49
N PHE A 232 -0.62 -3.22 17.29
CA PHE A 232 0.68 -3.75 17.70
C PHE A 232 0.61 -5.22 18.11
N TYR A 233 1.79 -5.84 18.10
CA TYR A 233 1.99 -7.24 18.44
C TYR A 233 1.95 -7.49 19.95
N VAL A 234 1.09 -8.41 20.36
CA VAL A 234 1.04 -9.00 21.71
C VAL A 234 1.29 -10.50 21.62
N ASP A 235 1.61 -11.14 22.73
CA ASP A 235 1.70 -12.60 22.81
C ASP A 235 0.35 -13.21 22.40
N ASP A 236 0.40 -14.29 21.62
CA ASP A 236 -0.80 -14.98 21.14
C ASP A 236 -1.70 -15.46 22.30
N GLU A 237 -1.11 -15.91 23.40
CA GLU A 237 -1.80 -16.27 24.64
C GLU A 237 -2.55 -15.11 25.28
N PHE A 238 -2.04 -13.88 25.13
CA PHE A 238 -2.64 -12.69 25.73
C PHE A 238 -4.01 -12.40 25.11
N VAL A 239 -4.18 -12.68 23.82
CA VAL A 239 -5.48 -12.60 23.13
C VAL A 239 -6.29 -13.91 23.19
N GLY A 240 -5.85 -14.87 24.01
CA GLY A 240 -6.56 -16.12 24.27
C GLY A 240 -6.36 -17.20 23.21
N LYS A 241 -5.35 -17.09 22.36
CA LYS A 241 -4.93 -18.16 21.44
C LYS A 241 -4.03 -19.16 22.18
N ASN A 242 -3.64 -20.25 21.50
CA ASN A 242 -2.72 -21.22 22.08
C ASN A 242 -1.31 -20.61 22.22
N ASP A 243 -0.52 -21.09 23.19
CA ASP A 243 0.93 -20.85 23.28
C ASP A 243 1.63 -21.57 22.12
N ASN A 244 1.85 -20.84 21.02
CA ASN A 244 2.54 -21.40 19.85
C ASN A 244 4.05 -21.22 20.00
N SER A 245 4.76 -22.33 19.91
CA SER A 245 6.22 -22.38 20.11
C SER A 245 6.97 -23.22 19.07
N ASN A 246 6.33 -23.44 17.90
CA ASN A 246 6.92 -24.18 16.77
C ASN A 246 7.15 -23.28 15.56
N ALA A 247 7.91 -23.78 14.58
CA ALA A 247 8.17 -23.09 13.31
C ALA A 247 6.92 -22.90 12.42
N THR A 248 5.80 -23.53 12.78
CA THR A 248 4.54 -23.47 12.04
C THR A 248 3.43 -23.05 12.98
N LEU A 249 2.76 -21.95 12.63
CA LEU A 249 1.50 -21.53 13.22
C LEU A 249 0.36 -22.08 12.34
N PRO A 250 -0.54 -22.93 12.87
CA PRO A 250 -1.65 -23.46 12.12
C PRO A 250 -2.64 -22.37 11.68
N ALA A 251 -3.19 -22.48 10.47
CA ALA A 251 -4.22 -21.56 9.97
C ALA A 251 -5.46 -21.48 10.89
N SER A 252 -5.73 -22.55 11.67
CA SER A 252 -6.83 -22.57 12.65
C SER A 252 -6.66 -21.59 13.82
N GLU A 253 -5.45 -21.09 14.05
CA GLU A 253 -5.15 -20.06 15.05
C GLU A 253 -5.26 -18.65 14.48
N THR A 254 -5.35 -18.50 13.16
CA THR A 254 -5.37 -17.21 12.46
C THR A 254 -6.79 -16.79 12.09
N GLU A 255 -7.04 -15.48 12.06
CA GLU A 255 -8.27 -14.87 11.57
C GLU A 255 -7.97 -13.81 10.50
N VAL A 256 -8.89 -13.62 9.55
CA VAL A 256 -8.76 -12.60 8.50
C VAL A 256 -8.60 -11.22 9.11
N GLY A 257 -7.61 -10.46 8.64
CA GLY A 257 -7.26 -9.13 9.15
C GLY A 257 -6.10 -9.13 10.14
N GLU A 258 -5.81 -10.26 10.80
CA GLU A 258 -4.72 -10.34 11.78
C GLU A 258 -3.35 -10.13 11.14
N LEU A 259 -2.42 -9.55 11.89
CA LEU A 259 -1.01 -9.51 11.56
C LEU A 259 -0.24 -10.40 12.52
N TRP A 260 0.67 -11.21 12.00
CA TRP A 260 1.44 -12.14 12.82
C TRP A 260 2.93 -11.85 12.77
N LYS A 261 3.65 -12.15 13.85
CA LYS A 261 5.11 -12.06 13.95
C LYS A 261 5.64 -13.24 14.76
N VAL A 262 6.83 -13.71 14.43
CA VAL A 262 7.56 -14.70 15.23
C VAL A 262 8.94 -14.17 15.61
N GLN A 263 9.31 -14.36 16.86
CA GLN A 263 10.70 -14.29 17.33
C GLN A 263 11.33 -15.67 17.29
N VAL A 264 12.58 -15.73 16.84
CA VAL A 264 13.38 -16.97 16.75
C VAL A 264 14.73 -16.75 17.41
N ILE A 265 15.06 -17.63 18.36
CA ILE A 265 16.35 -17.66 19.04
C ILE A 265 17.02 -19.01 18.74
N ALA A 266 18.26 -18.97 18.27
CA ALA A 266 19.08 -20.17 18.06
C ALA A 266 19.67 -20.64 19.39
N ILE A 267 19.66 -21.95 19.64
CA ILE A 267 20.14 -22.59 20.86
C ILE A 267 21.10 -23.71 20.49
N ASP A 268 22.36 -23.62 20.92
CA ASP A 268 23.36 -24.67 20.67
C ASP A 268 23.19 -25.90 21.60
N GLN A 269 24.04 -26.91 21.42
CA GLN A 269 24.00 -28.14 22.23
C GLN A 269 24.30 -27.93 23.72
N ASN A 270 24.92 -26.81 24.08
CA ASN A 270 25.27 -26.42 25.44
C ASN A 270 24.20 -25.51 26.07
N GLY A 271 23.16 -25.15 25.30
CA GLY A 271 22.08 -24.26 25.72
C GLY A 271 22.40 -22.78 25.58
N LEU A 272 23.49 -22.41 24.89
CA LEU A 272 23.81 -21.00 24.64
C LEU A 272 22.89 -20.44 23.58
N ILE A 273 22.50 -19.17 23.76
CA ILE A 273 21.53 -18.51 22.90
C ILE A 273 22.16 -17.44 22.01
N SER A 274 21.63 -17.30 20.80
CA SER A 274 21.96 -16.20 19.89
C SER A 274 21.24 -14.89 20.28
N GLU A 275 21.51 -13.82 19.54
CA GLU A 275 20.57 -12.69 19.47
C GLU A 275 19.22 -13.12 18.88
N ILE A 276 18.21 -12.29 19.09
CA ILE A 276 16.84 -12.49 18.62
C ILE A 276 16.74 -12.15 17.12
N ALA A 277 16.09 -13.01 16.34
CA ALA A 277 15.65 -12.71 14.98
C ALA A 277 14.12 -12.63 14.92
N GLU A 278 13.59 -11.70 14.13
CA GLU A 278 12.14 -11.52 13.96
C GLU A 278 11.73 -11.52 12.50
N ILE A 279 10.52 -12.01 12.22
CA ILE A 279 9.86 -11.85 10.93
C ILE A 279 8.34 -11.75 11.13
N ALA A 280 7.71 -10.80 10.44
CA ALA A 280 6.25 -10.62 10.44
C ALA A 280 5.60 -11.28 9.22
N TRP A 281 4.28 -11.29 9.13
CA TRP A 281 3.48 -11.57 7.92
C TRP A 281 2.62 -10.35 7.59
N PRO A 282 2.24 -10.12 6.32
CA PRO A 282 1.14 -9.22 5.98
C PRO A 282 -0.19 -9.74 6.55
N SER A 283 -1.26 -8.99 6.31
CA SER A 283 -2.58 -9.33 6.85
C SER A 283 -3.07 -10.68 6.34
N ILE A 284 -3.69 -11.47 7.22
CA ILE A 284 -4.33 -12.74 6.83
C ILE A 284 -5.58 -12.45 6.00
N GLY A 285 -5.78 -13.22 4.94
CA GLY A 285 -6.85 -13.03 3.95
C GLY A 285 -6.51 -12.01 2.86
N ASP A 286 -5.21 -11.75 2.63
CA ASP A 286 -4.63 -11.00 1.49
C ASP A 286 -3.65 -11.94 0.79
N SER A 287 -4.18 -12.78 -0.09
CA SER A 287 -3.52 -13.98 -0.62
C SER A 287 -2.27 -13.69 -1.48
N ASP A 288 -2.22 -12.53 -2.13
CA ASP A 288 -1.05 -12.09 -2.89
C ASP A 288 -0.21 -11.01 -2.19
N GLY A 289 -0.68 -10.50 -1.05
CA GLY A 289 0.06 -9.61 -0.18
C GLY A 289 0.20 -8.20 -0.76
N ASP A 290 -0.71 -7.78 -1.64
CA ASP A 290 -0.68 -6.47 -2.28
C ASP A 290 -1.23 -5.34 -1.39
N GLY A 291 -1.79 -5.70 -0.23
CA GLY A 291 -2.36 -4.80 0.77
C GLY A 291 -3.88 -4.66 0.68
N VAL A 292 -4.55 -5.36 -0.24
CA VAL A 292 -6.00 -5.40 -0.35
C VAL A 292 -6.48 -6.80 0.00
N SER A 293 -7.42 -6.89 0.95
CA SER A 293 -7.96 -8.19 1.33
C SER A 293 -8.71 -8.86 0.17
N ASP A 294 -8.65 -10.19 0.10
CA ASP A 294 -9.26 -11.02 -0.94
C ASP A 294 -10.75 -10.71 -1.18
N ALA A 295 -11.46 -10.28 -0.13
CA ALA A 295 -12.87 -9.92 -0.20
C ALA A 295 -13.14 -8.61 -0.97
N ASN A 296 -12.14 -7.73 -1.05
CA ASN A 296 -12.21 -6.41 -1.69
C ASN A 296 -11.30 -6.31 -2.93
N ASP A 297 -10.50 -7.33 -3.20
CA ASP A 297 -9.60 -7.41 -4.33
C ASP A 297 -10.30 -8.02 -5.57
N TYR A 298 -10.14 -7.36 -6.71
CA TYR A 298 -10.59 -7.86 -8.01
C TYR A 298 -9.81 -9.09 -8.48
N ALA A 299 -8.52 -9.17 -8.20
CA ALA A 299 -7.66 -10.30 -8.55
C ALA A 299 -6.81 -10.77 -7.35
N PRO A 300 -7.41 -11.50 -6.38
CA PRO A 300 -6.78 -11.93 -5.11
C PRO A 300 -5.53 -12.83 -5.20
N ASN A 301 -5.00 -13.07 -6.40
CA ASN A 301 -3.83 -13.90 -6.62
C ASN A 301 -2.86 -13.25 -7.63
N ASP A 302 -3.07 -11.97 -7.95
CA ASP A 302 -2.27 -11.18 -8.87
C ASP A 302 -1.92 -9.84 -8.21
N PRO A 303 -0.73 -9.73 -7.59
CA PRO A 303 -0.36 -8.57 -6.79
C PRO A 303 -0.14 -7.28 -7.61
N THR A 304 -0.42 -7.34 -8.92
CA THR A 304 -0.36 -6.19 -9.83
C THR A 304 -1.74 -5.57 -10.09
N ILE A 305 -2.83 -6.22 -9.67
CA ILE A 305 -4.20 -5.76 -9.93
C ILE A 305 -5.04 -5.93 -8.66
N ALA A 306 -5.39 -4.81 -8.03
CA ALA A 306 -6.33 -4.77 -6.92
C ALA A 306 -7.76 -4.41 -7.35
N PHE A 307 -7.91 -3.54 -8.36
CA PHE A 307 -9.20 -2.98 -8.73
C PHE A 307 -9.44 -2.99 -10.24
N TYR A 308 -10.72 -3.01 -10.62
CA TYR A 308 -11.19 -2.89 -11.99
C TYR A 308 -12.35 -1.92 -12.09
N SER A 309 -12.32 -1.07 -13.11
CA SER A 309 -13.43 -0.20 -13.48
C SER A 309 -13.72 -0.26 -14.98
N ARG A 310 -14.98 -0.06 -15.36
CA ARG A 310 -15.41 0.04 -16.76
C ARG A 310 -16.11 1.35 -17.00
N THR A 311 -15.74 2.05 -18.07
CA THR A 311 -16.37 3.31 -18.50
C THR A 311 -16.89 3.19 -19.94
N PRO A 312 -18.19 3.40 -20.18
CA PRO A 312 -19.25 3.53 -19.18
C PRO A 312 -19.43 2.24 -18.35
N THR A 313 -20.05 2.34 -17.18
CA THR A 313 -20.29 1.18 -16.30
C THR A 313 -21.20 0.13 -16.96
N SER A 314 -22.04 0.55 -17.91
CA SER A 314 -22.81 -0.33 -18.79
C SER A 314 -23.07 0.36 -20.13
N GLY A 315 -23.35 -0.43 -21.19
CA GLY A 315 -23.53 0.11 -22.53
C GLY A 315 -22.23 0.62 -23.16
N TRP A 316 -22.35 1.67 -23.98
CA TRP A 316 -21.31 2.18 -24.85
C TRP A 316 -21.35 3.70 -24.96
N TYR A 317 -20.18 4.30 -25.18
CA TYR A 317 -20.04 5.62 -25.80
C TYR A 317 -19.88 5.47 -27.32
N THR A 318 -19.94 6.58 -28.06
CA THR A 318 -19.83 6.55 -29.54
C THR A 318 -18.81 7.57 -30.01
N LEU A 319 -17.83 7.10 -30.79
CA LEU A 319 -16.96 7.94 -31.60
C LEU A 319 -17.54 8.04 -33.01
N ALA A 320 -17.62 9.24 -33.56
CA ALA A 320 -18.13 9.54 -34.89
C ALA A 320 -17.17 10.51 -35.59
N TYR A 321 -16.80 10.23 -36.84
CA TYR A 321 -15.81 10.98 -37.60
C TYR A 321 -16.34 11.37 -38.98
N GLU A 322 -15.89 12.54 -39.46
CA GLU A 322 -15.77 12.92 -40.86
C GLU A 322 -14.35 12.61 -41.35
N ASP A 323 -14.16 12.36 -42.64
CA ASP A 323 -12.88 11.91 -43.19
C ASP A 323 -12.18 12.93 -44.11
N LEU A 324 -12.85 14.01 -44.52
CA LEU A 324 -12.34 14.91 -45.57
C LEU A 324 -11.40 16.01 -45.09
N TRP A 325 -11.04 16.03 -43.80
CA TRP A 325 -10.09 16.99 -43.24
C TRP A 325 -8.82 17.10 -44.12
N PRO A 326 -8.37 18.31 -44.48
CA PRO A 326 -8.75 19.59 -43.89
C PRO A 326 -9.90 20.34 -44.59
N ASN A 327 -10.66 19.70 -45.49
CA ASN A 327 -11.83 20.32 -46.10
C ASN A 327 -13.11 19.81 -45.42
N GLU A 328 -14.17 20.62 -45.49
CA GLU A 328 -15.50 20.20 -45.08
C GLU A 328 -16.11 19.20 -46.06
N GLY A 329 -16.86 18.24 -45.49
CA GLY A 329 -17.73 17.33 -46.21
C GLY A 329 -19.19 17.78 -46.18
N ASP A 330 -20.10 16.81 -46.20
CA ASP A 330 -21.54 17.03 -45.99
C ASP A 330 -21.94 17.04 -44.51
N TYR A 331 -20.98 16.75 -43.62
CA TYR A 331 -21.10 16.91 -42.17
C TYR A 331 -22.22 16.04 -41.59
N ASP A 332 -22.29 14.79 -42.03
CA ASP A 332 -23.21 13.79 -41.51
C ASP A 332 -22.60 12.97 -40.35
N LEU A 333 -21.29 13.09 -40.13
CA LEU A 333 -20.48 12.46 -39.08
C LEU A 333 -20.62 10.92 -39.08
N ASN A 334 -20.71 10.31 -40.26
CA ASN A 334 -20.85 8.86 -40.39
C ASN A 334 -19.72 8.17 -41.17
N ASP A 335 -18.66 8.89 -41.55
CA ASP A 335 -17.55 8.35 -42.34
C ASP A 335 -16.82 7.20 -41.64
N PHE A 336 -16.71 7.28 -40.31
CA PHE A 336 -16.46 6.14 -39.44
C PHE A 336 -17.20 6.32 -38.11
N VAL A 337 -17.96 5.31 -37.70
CA VAL A 337 -18.66 5.31 -36.41
C VAL A 337 -18.34 4.03 -35.66
N SER A 338 -17.92 4.17 -34.40
CA SER A 338 -17.66 3.05 -33.49
C SER A 338 -18.23 3.32 -32.12
N HIS A 339 -18.91 2.32 -31.56
CA HIS A 339 -19.12 2.28 -30.13
C HIS A 339 -17.82 1.92 -29.41
N TYR A 340 -17.65 2.40 -28.18
CA TYR A 340 -16.54 1.99 -27.33
C TYR A 340 -16.85 1.97 -25.83
N ALA A 341 -16.04 1.21 -25.11
CA ALA A 341 -15.93 1.23 -23.66
C ALA A 341 -14.50 0.91 -23.24
N LEU A 342 -14.10 1.42 -22.08
CA LEU A 342 -12.77 1.26 -21.51
C LEU A 342 -12.85 0.40 -20.26
N GLY A 343 -11.99 -0.60 -20.14
CA GLY A 343 -11.68 -1.32 -18.92
C GLY A 343 -10.34 -0.85 -18.37
N VAL A 344 -10.30 -0.44 -17.11
CA VAL A 344 -9.09 0.04 -16.43
C VAL A 344 -8.85 -0.81 -15.21
N TYR A 345 -7.66 -1.40 -15.13
CA TYR A 345 -7.20 -2.20 -14.00
C TYR A 345 -6.11 -1.43 -13.26
N THR A 346 -6.16 -1.43 -11.93
CA THR A 346 -5.21 -0.69 -11.09
C THR A 346 -4.66 -1.55 -9.96
N ASN A 347 -3.44 -1.26 -9.52
CA ASN A 347 -2.88 -1.82 -8.29
C ASN A 347 -3.54 -1.23 -7.02
N ALA A 348 -3.15 -1.72 -5.83
CA ALA A 348 -3.63 -1.24 -4.53
C ALA A 348 -3.47 0.28 -4.30
N ASN A 349 -2.53 0.92 -5.01
CA ASN A 349 -2.29 2.37 -4.97
C ASN A 349 -3.12 3.17 -5.98
N ASN A 350 -4.11 2.55 -6.64
CA ASN A 350 -4.93 3.15 -7.71
C ASN A 350 -4.13 3.62 -8.94
N GLN A 351 -2.98 3.01 -9.21
CA GLN A 351 -2.19 3.27 -10.43
C GLN A 351 -2.56 2.23 -11.49
N ILE A 352 -2.72 2.66 -12.74
CA ILE A 352 -3.14 1.82 -13.86
C ILE A 352 -2.03 0.83 -14.21
N THR A 353 -2.39 -0.44 -14.29
CA THR A 353 -1.51 -1.54 -14.72
C THR A 353 -1.96 -2.17 -16.04
N ARG A 354 -3.24 -2.02 -16.39
CA ARG A 354 -3.78 -2.49 -17.67
C ARG A 354 -4.94 -1.64 -18.16
N PHE A 355 -4.96 -1.47 -19.48
CA PHE A 355 -5.98 -0.77 -20.24
C PHE A 355 -6.59 -1.69 -21.30
N ASP A 356 -7.90 -1.89 -21.25
CA ASP A 356 -8.66 -2.64 -22.24
C ASP A 356 -9.60 -1.70 -23.00
N TYR A 357 -9.44 -1.61 -24.32
CA TYR A 357 -10.38 -0.93 -25.21
C TYR A 357 -11.32 -1.96 -25.83
N TYR A 358 -12.62 -1.81 -25.61
CA TYR A 358 -13.66 -2.59 -26.28
C TYR A 358 -14.30 -1.70 -27.33
N GLY A 359 -14.33 -2.17 -28.59
CA GLY A 359 -14.90 -1.43 -29.71
C GLY A 359 -15.93 -2.25 -30.47
N GLN A 360 -16.89 -1.54 -31.08
CA GLN A 360 -17.86 -2.13 -32.00
C GLN A 360 -18.05 -1.18 -33.18
N ALA A 361 -17.51 -1.54 -34.34
CA ALA A 361 -17.58 -0.74 -35.55
C ALA A 361 -18.97 -0.84 -36.18
N ILE A 362 -19.55 0.31 -36.52
CA ILE A 362 -20.98 0.46 -36.85
C ILE A 362 -21.17 0.86 -38.31
N ALA A 363 -20.46 1.90 -38.73
CA ALA A 363 -20.71 2.55 -40.02
C ALA A 363 -19.44 3.05 -40.69
N ARG A 364 -19.54 3.16 -42.01
CA ARG A 364 -18.51 3.74 -42.89
C ARG A 364 -19.18 4.43 -44.09
N GLY A 365 -19.41 5.74 -43.98
CA GLY A 365 -19.81 6.66 -45.07
C GLY A 365 -18.69 7.10 -46.00
N ALA A 366 -17.45 6.70 -45.71
CA ALA A 366 -16.29 7.11 -46.48
C ALA A 366 -16.10 6.36 -47.82
N ALA A 367 -15.76 7.13 -48.87
CA ALA A 367 -15.31 6.58 -50.16
C ALA A 367 -13.81 6.27 -50.18
N GLU A 368 -13.01 7.09 -49.49
CA GLU A 368 -11.58 6.84 -49.27
C GLU A 368 -11.41 5.88 -48.08
N ASP A 369 -10.32 5.12 -48.08
CA ASP A 369 -10.06 4.19 -46.96
C ASP A 369 -9.34 4.92 -45.81
N ASN A 370 -9.80 4.63 -44.60
CA ASN A 370 -9.29 5.19 -43.35
C ASN A 370 -8.78 4.05 -42.46
N GLY A 371 -7.78 4.33 -41.64
CA GLY A 371 -7.42 3.51 -40.48
C GLY A 371 -7.92 4.15 -39.19
N PHE A 372 -7.96 3.37 -38.10
CA PHE A 372 -8.29 3.83 -36.76
C PHE A 372 -7.15 3.48 -35.81
N ALA A 373 -6.71 4.46 -35.02
CA ALA A 373 -5.59 4.34 -34.09
C ALA A 373 -5.92 5.04 -32.77
N ILE A 374 -5.15 4.71 -31.74
CA ILE A 374 -5.24 5.34 -30.43
C ILE A 374 -3.85 5.88 -30.09
N SER A 375 -3.79 7.13 -29.63
CA SER A 375 -2.66 7.71 -28.93
C SER A 375 -2.99 7.76 -27.43
N LEU A 376 -2.01 7.35 -26.61
CA LEU A 376 -2.04 7.47 -25.16
C LEU A 376 -0.89 8.36 -24.69
N ALA A 377 -1.20 9.58 -24.26
CA ALA A 377 -0.19 10.50 -23.75
C ALA A 377 0.41 10.00 -22.43
N GLY A 378 1.70 10.27 -22.22
CA GLY A 378 2.43 9.92 -20.99
C GLY A 378 2.92 8.47 -20.92
N LEU A 379 2.76 7.69 -21.99
CA LEU A 379 3.30 6.34 -22.13
C LEU A 379 4.32 6.29 -23.28
N GLU A 380 5.36 5.49 -23.11
CA GLU A 380 6.35 5.18 -24.14
C GLU A 380 6.25 3.71 -24.56
N ASP A 381 6.91 3.34 -25.66
CA ASP A 381 6.98 1.94 -26.11
C ASP A 381 7.65 1.02 -25.08
N THR A 382 8.58 1.56 -24.29
CA THR A 382 9.27 0.86 -23.20
C THR A 382 8.38 0.54 -22.01
N ASP A 383 7.24 1.23 -21.87
CA ASP A 383 6.30 1.01 -20.76
C ASP A 383 5.30 -0.12 -21.07
N VAL A 384 5.43 -0.79 -22.22
CA VAL A 384 4.50 -1.83 -22.68
C VAL A 384 5.06 -3.22 -22.39
N THR A 385 4.41 -3.93 -21.47
CA THR A 385 4.66 -5.38 -21.28
C THR A 385 4.01 -6.20 -22.38
N SER A 386 2.75 -5.90 -22.73
CA SER A 386 2.07 -6.55 -23.85
C SER A 386 1.00 -5.65 -24.45
N LEU A 387 0.84 -5.73 -25.77
CA LEU A 387 -0.22 -5.05 -26.51
C LEU A 387 -0.82 -6.01 -27.53
N THR A 388 -2.12 -6.27 -27.42
CA THR A 388 -2.80 -7.25 -28.28
C THR A 388 -4.12 -6.70 -28.81
N LYS A 389 -4.51 -7.17 -30.00
CA LYS A 389 -5.80 -6.90 -30.64
C LYS A 389 -6.55 -8.20 -30.85
N THR A 390 -7.84 -8.21 -30.53
CA THR A 390 -8.74 -9.31 -30.88
C THR A 390 -9.77 -8.84 -31.91
N TYR A 391 -9.87 -9.56 -33.02
CA TYR A 391 -10.83 -9.33 -34.09
C TYR A 391 -11.19 -10.66 -34.77
N ASN A 392 -12.48 -10.90 -35.07
CA ASN A 392 -12.97 -12.15 -35.66
C ASN A 392 -12.52 -13.43 -34.92
N GLY A 393 -12.47 -13.37 -33.59
CA GLY A 393 -12.05 -14.49 -32.74
C GLY A 393 -10.54 -14.80 -32.79
N SER A 394 -9.74 -13.97 -33.46
CA SER A 394 -8.28 -14.09 -33.48
C SER A 394 -7.65 -12.98 -32.66
N THR A 395 -6.76 -13.35 -31.74
CA THR A 395 -5.91 -12.41 -31.01
C THR A 395 -4.52 -12.35 -31.63
N VAL A 396 -4.03 -11.16 -31.90
CA VAL A 396 -2.69 -10.90 -32.47
C VAL A 396 -1.98 -9.84 -31.64
N ALA A 397 -0.65 -9.94 -31.56
CA ALA A 397 0.15 -8.87 -30.97
C ALA A 397 0.13 -7.64 -31.90
N LEU A 398 0.02 -6.45 -31.31
CA LEU A 398 0.29 -5.19 -31.99
C LEU A 398 1.70 -4.73 -31.62
N THR A 399 2.27 -3.88 -32.46
CA THR A 399 3.52 -3.17 -32.17
C THR A 399 3.19 -1.69 -32.07
N PRO A 400 3.65 -0.99 -31.02
CA PRO A 400 3.60 0.46 -30.98
C PRO A 400 4.21 1.06 -32.24
N GLU A 401 3.61 2.11 -32.77
CA GLU A 401 4.16 2.82 -33.90
C GLU A 401 5.44 3.56 -33.48
N ALA A 402 6.44 3.56 -34.35
CA ALA A 402 7.70 4.26 -34.08
C ALA A 402 7.60 5.74 -34.49
N GLY A 403 8.41 6.58 -33.85
CA GLY A 403 8.53 8.00 -34.20
C GLY A 403 7.78 8.95 -33.27
N HIS A 404 7.24 8.42 -32.17
CA HIS A 404 6.54 9.16 -31.12
C HIS A 404 7.40 9.31 -29.88
N SER A 405 7.19 10.38 -29.11
CA SER A 405 7.82 10.66 -27.83
C SER A 405 6.83 11.34 -26.89
N GLY A 406 6.74 10.83 -25.66
CA GLY A 406 5.75 11.27 -24.68
C GLY A 406 4.33 10.77 -24.96
N GLU A 407 4.16 9.89 -25.95
CA GLU A 407 2.90 9.23 -26.27
C GLU A 407 3.12 7.83 -26.87
N LEU A 408 2.18 6.92 -26.58
CA LEU A 408 2.13 5.58 -27.13
C LEU A 408 1.04 5.53 -28.19
N VAL A 409 1.43 5.34 -29.45
CA VAL A 409 0.49 5.25 -30.58
C VAL A 409 0.44 3.83 -31.12
N PHE A 410 -0.76 3.31 -31.37
CA PHE A 410 -0.93 1.99 -32.01
C PHE A 410 -2.16 1.93 -32.92
N VAL A 411 -2.01 1.23 -34.04
CA VAL A 411 -3.07 1.04 -35.02
C VAL A 411 -4.00 -0.09 -34.58
N VAL A 412 -5.28 0.25 -34.39
CA VAL A 412 -6.32 -0.71 -34.01
C VAL A 412 -6.97 -1.32 -35.25
N ILE A 413 -7.33 -0.49 -36.22
CA ILE A 413 -7.90 -0.93 -37.50
C ILE A 413 -7.04 -0.38 -38.64
N ASP A 414 -6.44 -1.27 -39.42
CA ASP A 414 -5.57 -0.89 -40.54
C ASP A 414 -6.36 -0.34 -41.73
N SER A 415 -7.56 -0.90 -41.98
CA SER A 415 -8.45 -0.52 -43.08
C SER A 415 -9.90 -0.68 -42.64
N VAL A 416 -10.58 0.44 -42.44
CA VAL A 416 -12.01 0.48 -42.14
C VAL A 416 -12.80 -0.07 -43.32
N ALA A 417 -12.38 0.17 -44.57
CA ALA A 417 -13.03 -0.41 -45.74
C ALA A 417 -12.93 -1.94 -45.80
N ALA A 418 -11.84 -2.54 -45.33
CA ALA A 418 -11.71 -3.99 -45.24
C ALA A 418 -12.59 -4.58 -44.13
N MET A 419 -12.69 -3.89 -42.99
CA MET A 419 -13.54 -4.31 -41.86
C MET A 419 -15.03 -4.14 -42.17
N LEU A 420 -15.40 -3.04 -42.84
CA LEU A 420 -16.76 -2.64 -43.20
C LEU A 420 -16.88 -2.51 -44.74
N PRO A 421 -16.92 -3.64 -45.48
CA PRO A 421 -16.81 -3.63 -46.94
C PRO A 421 -18.07 -3.16 -47.65
N SER A 422 -17.94 -2.59 -48.85
CA SER A 422 -19.06 -2.30 -49.75
C SER A 422 -19.73 -3.57 -50.26
N THR A 423 -20.98 -3.47 -50.73
CA THR A 423 -21.69 -4.53 -51.46
C THR A 423 -22.00 -4.10 -52.90
N SER A 424 -22.66 -4.95 -53.68
CA SER A 424 -23.16 -4.56 -55.00
C SER A 424 -24.31 -3.55 -54.97
N THR A 425 -24.98 -3.40 -53.82
CA THR A 425 -26.17 -2.57 -53.65
C THR A 425 -25.85 -1.27 -52.92
N TYR A 426 -25.01 -1.37 -51.89
CA TYR A 426 -24.63 -0.27 -51.00
C TYR A 426 -23.13 -0.04 -51.10
N SER A 427 -22.75 1.18 -51.44
CA SER A 427 -21.36 1.62 -51.58
C SER A 427 -20.71 1.85 -50.22
N PHE A 428 -21.50 2.29 -49.24
CA PHE A 428 -21.10 2.57 -47.87
C PHE A 428 -21.62 1.51 -46.90
N TYR A 429 -21.24 1.55 -45.63
CA TYR A 429 -21.66 0.58 -44.61
C TYR A 429 -22.58 1.21 -43.57
N ASN A 430 -23.84 0.76 -43.52
CA ASN A 430 -24.85 1.25 -42.58
C ASN A 430 -25.12 2.77 -42.63
N THR A 431 -24.78 3.48 -43.71
CA THR A 431 -25.11 4.92 -43.87
C THR A 431 -26.20 5.15 -44.92
N GLU A 432 -26.45 4.19 -45.81
CA GLU A 432 -27.46 4.30 -46.85
C GLU A 432 -28.83 3.78 -46.38
N SER A 433 -29.91 4.47 -46.75
CA SER A 433 -31.27 4.10 -46.35
C SER A 433 -31.62 2.66 -46.78
N GLY A 434 -31.96 1.82 -45.80
CA GLY A 434 -32.28 0.41 -46.02
C GLY A 434 -31.09 -0.55 -45.97
N ASP A 435 -29.87 -0.06 -45.74
CA ASP A 435 -28.71 -0.89 -45.40
C ASP A 435 -28.72 -1.19 -43.90
N ALA A 436 -28.78 -2.46 -43.52
CA ALA A 436 -28.87 -2.90 -42.13
C ALA A 436 -28.02 -4.14 -41.89
N ARG A 437 -26.72 -3.92 -41.73
CA ARG A 437 -25.70 -4.95 -41.56
C ARG A 437 -25.22 -5.05 -40.12
N SER A 438 -24.68 -6.22 -39.79
CA SER A 438 -24.18 -6.52 -38.45
C SER A 438 -23.05 -5.60 -38.03
N LEU A 439 -23.03 -5.26 -36.75
CA LEU A 439 -21.93 -4.54 -36.11
C LEU A 439 -20.75 -5.49 -35.93
N ILE A 440 -19.54 -4.93 -35.89
CA ILE A 440 -18.30 -5.71 -35.86
C ILE A 440 -17.53 -5.42 -34.57
N ASP A 441 -17.47 -6.41 -33.68
CA ASP A 441 -16.74 -6.30 -32.41
C ASP A 441 -15.22 -6.46 -32.59
N TYR A 442 -14.47 -5.66 -31.86
CA TYR A 442 -13.01 -5.74 -31.75
C TYR A 442 -12.56 -5.27 -30.37
N SER A 443 -11.37 -5.67 -29.93
CA SER A 443 -10.81 -5.17 -28.67
C SER A 443 -9.30 -5.06 -28.72
N VAL A 444 -8.76 -4.21 -27.84
CA VAL A 444 -7.33 -4.09 -27.56
C VAL A 444 -7.11 -4.29 -26.06
N SER A 445 -6.02 -4.96 -25.70
CA SER A 445 -5.54 -5.06 -24.32
C SER A 445 -4.09 -4.63 -24.25
N LEU A 446 -3.82 -3.63 -23.42
CA LEU A 446 -2.51 -3.05 -23.14
C LEU A 446 -2.16 -3.34 -21.66
N VAL A 447 -1.09 -4.10 -21.44
CA VAL A 447 -0.51 -4.34 -20.12
C VAL A 447 0.76 -3.50 -19.99
N ILE A 448 0.84 -2.73 -18.92
CA ILE A 448 1.89 -1.75 -18.64
C ILE A 448 3.00 -2.45 -17.85
N ASP A 449 4.26 -2.15 -18.15
CA ASP A 449 5.40 -2.53 -17.30
C ASP A 449 5.39 -1.68 -16.02
N GLY A 450 5.02 -2.31 -14.89
CA GLY A 450 4.76 -1.62 -13.64
C GLY A 450 3.39 -0.96 -13.60
N SER A 451 3.34 0.35 -13.40
CA SER A 451 2.10 1.11 -13.31
C SER A 451 2.29 2.58 -13.69
N ILE A 452 1.19 3.24 -14.08
CA ILE A 452 1.14 4.68 -14.34
C ILE A 452 0.06 5.37 -13.49
N PRO A 453 0.16 6.69 -13.24
CA PRO A 453 -0.94 7.46 -12.69
C PRO A 453 -2.21 7.37 -13.53
N ALA A 454 -3.35 7.80 -12.96
CA ALA A 454 -4.59 7.90 -13.72
C ALA A 454 -4.45 8.81 -14.94
N LEU A 455 -4.99 8.37 -16.08
CA LEU A 455 -5.07 9.16 -17.30
C LEU A 455 -6.15 10.24 -17.17
N SER A 456 -5.85 11.44 -17.66
CA SER A 456 -6.86 12.46 -17.93
C SER A 456 -7.65 12.10 -19.20
N ASN A 457 -8.83 12.69 -19.38
CA ASN A 457 -9.64 12.41 -20.58
C ASN A 457 -8.90 12.76 -21.88
N THR A 458 -8.05 13.79 -21.86
CA THR A 458 -7.27 14.21 -23.04
C THR A 458 -6.08 13.30 -23.33
N ASP A 459 -5.67 12.46 -22.38
CA ASP A 459 -4.57 11.51 -22.59
C ASP A 459 -5.03 10.31 -23.43
N PHE A 460 -6.34 10.03 -23.49
CA PHE A 460 -6.94 9.04 -24.38
C PHE A 460 -7.39 9.70 -25.68
N ASN A 461 -6.59 9.58 -26.75
CA ASN A 461 -6.82 10.25 -28.02
C ASN A 461 -7.07 9.24 -29.15
N PRO A 462 -8.33 8.79 -29.36
CA PRO A 462 -8.70 7.97 -30.50
C PRO A 462 -8.85 8.83 -31.76
N PHE A 463 -8.31 8.36 -32.88
CA PHE A 463 -8.33 9.11 -34.14
C PHE A 463 -8.41 8.21 -35.37
N ILE A 464 -8.87 8.79 -36.49
CA ILE A 464 -8.75 8.14 -37.81
C ILE A 464 -7.63 8.79 -38.61
N TYR A 465 -7.09 8.06 -39.58
CA TYR A 465 -6.09 8.57 -40.51
C TYR A 465 -6.35 8.04 -41.92
N LYS A 466 -5.89 8.75 -42.96
CA LYS A 466 -6.00 8.25 -44.33
C LYS A 466 -5.10 7.04 -44.53
N ALA A 467 -5.67 5.89 -44.94
CA ALA A 467 -4.90 4.65 -45.11
C ALA A 467 -3.80 4.79 -46.18
N ASN A 468 -3.97 5.68 -47.15
CA ASN A 468 -2.97 5.99 -48.18
C ASN A 468 -2.04 7.17 -47.84
N ALA A 469 -2.23 7.82 -46.69
CA ALA A 469 -1.44 8.97 -46.23
C ALA A 469 -1.42 9.03 -44.70
N ARG A 470 -0.54 8.22 -44.07
CA ARG A 470 -0.45 8.06 -42.60
C ARG A 470 -0.43 9.37 -41.82
N GLY A 471 0.32 10.38 -42.28
CA GLY A 471 0.41 11.68 -41.60
C GLY A 471 -0.84 12.55 -41.71
N ARG A 472 -1.87 12.16 -42.46
CA ARG A 472 -3.17 12.86 -42.47
C ARG A 472 -4.09 12.23 -41.44
N GLU A 473 -4.07 12.81 -40.26
CA GLU A 473 -4.80 12.36 -39.07
C GLU A 473 -6.00 13.28 -38.79
N ILE A 474 -7.06 12.72 -38.21
CA ILE A 474 -8.30 13.42 -37.89
C ILE A 474 -8.68 13.03 -36.47
N HIS A 475 -8.55 14.00 -35.57
CA HIS A 475 -8.77 13.81 -34.14
C HIS A 475 -10.05 14.51 -33.69
N LEU A 476 -10.43 14.24 -32.43
CA LEU A 476 -11.41 15.04 -31.70
C LEU A 476 -10.95 16.49 -31.62
N MET A 477 -11.90 17.42 -31.62
CA MET A 477 -11.60 18.85 -31.53
C MET A 477 -10.80 19.16 -30.26
N ASN A 478 -9.75 19.98 -30.45
CA ASN A 478 -8.76 20.37 -29.44
C ASN A 478 -7.90 19.23 -28.87
N TYR A 479 -7.97 18.03 -29.45
CA TYR A 479 -6.96 17.00 -29.20
C TYR A 479 -5.76 17.24 -30.12
N PRO A 480 -4.53 17.11 -29.62
CA PRO A 480 -3.34 17.32 -30.43
C PRO A 480 -3.18 16.20 -31.47
N ASN A 481 -2.45 16.52 -32.53
CA ASN A 481 -1.93 15.55 -33.48
C ASN A 481 -0.85 14.66 -32.85
N THR A 482 -0.57 13.51 -33.46
CA THR A 482 0.61 12.71 -33.06
C THR A 482 1.90 13.27 -33.66
N ASP A 483 3.05 12.81 -33.17
CA ASP A 483 4.37 13.25 -33.67
C ASP A 483 4.62 12.99 -35.17
N VAL A 484 3.92 12.02 -35.77
CA VAL A 484 4.08 11.66 -37.19
C VAL A 484 3.07 12.36 -38.12
N ALA A 485 2.22 13.23 -37.57
CA ALA A 485 1.26 14.00 -38.35
C ALA A 485 1.93 15.01 -39.30
N ASP A 486 1.33 15.21 -40.46
CA ASP A 486 1.70 16.30 -41.38
C ASP A 486 1.09 17.61 -40.89
N THR A 487 1.83 18.32 -40.03
CA THR A 487 1.38 19.62 -39.50
C THR A 487 1.45 20.75 -40.53
N ALA A 488 2.02 20.52 -41.73
CA ALA A 488 2.10 21.55 -42.77
C ALA A 488 0.74 21.85 -43.44
N ILE A 489 -0.26 20.99 -43.22
CA ILE A 489 -1.63 21.16 -43.74
C ILE A 489 -2.60 21.77 -42.71
N PHE A 490 -2.12 22.13 -41.51
CA PHE A 490 -2.90 22.94 -40.56
C PHE A 490 -3.18 24.33 -41.15
N GLY A 491 -4.42 24.79 -40.97
CA GLY A 491 -4.92 26.04 -41.55
C GLY A 491 -5.20 25.97 -43.06
N ALA A 492 -5.12 24.78 -43.68
CA ALA A 492 -5.44 24.60 -45.10
C ALA A 492 -6.93 24.25 -45.27
N GLY A 493 -7.49 24.50 -46.46
CA GLY A 493 -8.90 24.20 -46.71
C GLY A 493 -9.81 24.99 -45.78
N ASP A 494 -10.61 24.27 -44.99
CA ASP A 494 -11.54 24.80 -44.00
C ASP A 494 -11.04 24.64 -42.55
N ASP A 495 -9.90 23.97 -42.34
CA ASP A 495 -9.23 23.86 -41.04
C ASP A 495 -8.77 25.23 -40.53
N ASP A 496 -9.04 25.48 -39.25
CA ASP A 496 -8.65 26.67 -38.50
C ASP A 496 -7.82 26.28 -37.25
N THR A 497 -6.96 25.27 -37.38
CA THR A 497 -6.08 24.84 -36.30
C THR A 497 -5.08 25.95 -35.94
N VAL A 498 -5.13 26.39 -34.67
CA VAL A 498 -4.20 27.37 -34.08
C VAL A 498 -3.53 26.74 -32.87
N THR A 499 -2.44 26.01 -33.12
CA THR A 499 -1.74 25.19 -32.11
C THR A 499 -1.26 25.99 -30.90
N SER A 500 -0.92 27.28 -31.09
CA SER A 500 -0.50 28.18 -29.99
C SER A 500 -1.62 28.54 -29.02
N GLU A 501 -2.88 28.33 -29.42
CA GLU A 501 -4.08 28.60 -28.62
C GLU A 501 -4.72 27.31 -28.09
N GLY A 502 -4.15 26.14 -28.43
CA GLY A 502 -4.74 24.84 -28.09
C GLY A 502 -5.94 24.47 -28.95
N GLU A 503 -6.13 25.15 -30.07
CA GLU A 503 -7.23 24.93 -31.00
C GLU A 503 -6.78 23.99 -32.12
N TYR A 504 -7.42 22.84 -32.23
CA TYR A 504 -7.08 21.80 -33.20
C TYR A 504 -8.35 21.20 -33.82
N TYR A 505 -8.26 20.83 -35.10
CA TYR A 505 -9.29 20.04 -35.79
C TYR A 505 -10.70 20.63 -35.68
N GLN A 506 -10.79 21.95 -35.89
CA GLN A 506 -12.04 22.67 -36.04
C GLN A 506 -11.98 23.64 -37.22
N ASN A 507 -13.13 23.97 -37.80
CA ASN A 507 -13.22 25.03 -38.80
C ASN A 507 -13.39 26.42 -38.16
N THR A 508 -13.40 27.47 -38.97
CA THR A 508 -13.60 28.88 -38.52
C THR A 508 -14.93 29.17 -37.82
N THR A 509 -15.89 28.24 -37.87
CA THR A 509 -17.19 28.31 -37.18
C THR A 509 -17.28 27.38 -35.96
N GLY A 510 -16.20 26.68 -35.61
CA GLY A 510 -16.15 25.74 -34.49
C GLY A 510 -16.77 24.36 -34.77
N HIS A 511 -16.92 23.96 -36.04
CA HIS A 511 -17.34 22.59 -36.37
C HIS A 511 -16.16 21.62 -36.26
N PRO A 512 -16.26 20.57 -35.44
CA PRO A 512 -15.26 19.51 -35.35
C PRO A 512 -15.39 18.49 -36.49
N TRP A 513 -14.30 17.81 -36.84
CA TRP A 513 -14.36 16.61 -37.71
C TRP A 513 -14.67 15.32 -36.94
N ALA A 514 -14.77 15.36 -35.61
CA ALA A 514 -15.10 14.19 -34.81
C ALA A 514 -15.85 14.53 -33.52
N LEU A 515 -16.72 13.62 -33.08
CA LEU A 515 -17.46 13.71 -31.82
C LEU A 515 -17.23 12.46 -30.95
N ASP A 516 -17.10 12.69 -29.64
CA ASP A 516 -17.20 11.67 -28.60
C ASP A 516 -18.50 11.88 -27.82
N ILE A 517 -19.42 10.92 -27.95
CA ILE A 517 -20.80 11.03 -27.49
C ILE A 517 -20.98 10.08 -26.30
N PRO A 518 -21.45 10.56 -25.12
CA PRO A 518 -21.54 9.79 -23.90
C PRO A 518 -22.77 8.86 -23.87
N GLY A 519 -22.97 8.09 -24.94
CA GLY A 519 -24.03 7.11 -25.10
C GLY A 519 -24.00 6.44 -26.47
N GLN A 520 -24.89 5.47 -26.66
CA GLN A 520 -25.16 4.94 -27.99
C GLN A 520 -25.89 5.99 -28.82
N TRP A 521 -25.34 6.28 -29.99
CA TRP A 521 -25.83 7.32 -30.88
C TRP A 521 -26.25 6.73 -32.23
N SER A 522 -27.35 7.24 -32.79
CA SER A 522 -27.81 6.88 -34.13
C SER A 522 -27.23 7.87 -35.13
N HIS A 523 -26.23 7.46 -35.89
CA HIS A 523 -25.63 8.35 -36.89
C HIS A 523 -26.63 8.71 -38.00
N PRO A 524 -26.58 9.94 -38.54
CA PRO A 524 -27.34 10.33 -39.72
C PRO A 524 -27.11 9.41 -40.92
N TYR A 525 -28.13 9.27 -41.77
CA TYR A 525 -27.91 8.68 -43.09
C TYR A 525 -26.98 9.57 -43.92
N GLU A 526 -26.32 8.94 -44.89
CA GLU A 526 -25.43 9.54 -45.87
C GLU A 526 -25.95 10.88 -46.42
N ARG A 527 -25.14 11.93 -46.34
CA ARG A 527 -25.40 13.32 -46.77
C ARG A 527 -26.47 14.07 -45.98
N ILE A 528 -26.93 13.52 -44.86
CA ILE A 528 -27.83 14.24 -43.96
C ILE A 528 -27.00 14.89 -42.87
N ASN A 529 -26.83 16.20 -43.00
CA ASN A 529 -26.10 17.00 -42.03
C ASN A 529 -26.57 16.72 -40.59
N THR A 530 -25.63 16.52 -39.67
CA THR A 530 -25.94 16.12 -38.29
C THR A 530 -26.80 17.14 -37.55
N CYS A 531 -26.61 18.44 -37.79
CA CYS A 531 -27.43 19.50 -37.21
C CYS A 531 -28.88 19.45 -37.69
N GLU A 532 -29.13 18.85 -38.87
CA GLU A 532 -30.48 18.61 -39.38
C GLU A 532 -31.14 17.35 -38.78
N ALA A 533 -30.34 16.34 -38.43
CA ALA A 533 -30.80 15.12 -37.78
C ALA A 533 -31.07 15.36 -36.29
N TYR A 534 -30.28 16.23 -35.65
CA TYR A 534 -30.30 16.55 -34.23
C TYR A 534 -30.47 18.06 -34.00
N GLU A 535 -31.73 18.51 -33.90
CA GLU A 535 -32.08 19.95 -33.86
C GLU A 535 -31.53 20.71 -32.63
N HIS A 536 -31.13 20.01 -31.58
CA HIS A 536 -30.58 20.61 -30.35
C HIS A 536 -29.04 20.68 -30.34
N LEU A 537 -28.36 20.04 -31.29
CA LEU A 537 -26.89 20.01 -31.36
C LEU A 537 -26.29 21.42 -31.43
N THR A 538 -26.83 22.28 -32.30
CA THR A 538 -26.33 23.66 -32.45
C THR A 538 -26.47 24.46 -31.16
N THR A 539 -27.62 24.34 -30.46
CA THR A 539 -27.82 25.03 -29.18
C THR A 539 -26.85 24.54 -28.11
N TRP A 540 -26.57 23.24 -28.08
CA TRP A 540 -25.58 22.68 -27.17
C TRP A 540 -24.17 23.20 -27.48
N ALA A 541 -23.75 23.14 -28.75
CA ALA A 541 -22.43 23.59 -29.18
C ALA A 541 -22.21 25.09 -28.90
N GLU A 542 -23.14 25.96 -29.33
CA GLU A 542 -23.05 27.42 -29.12
C GLU A 542 -23.05 27.81 -27.63
N SER A 543 -23.57 26.95 -26.75
CA SER A 543 -23.57 27.17 -25.30
C SER A 543 -22.28 26.76 -24.60
N GLY A 544 -21.28 26.26 -25.33
CA GLY A 544 -20.09 25.63 -24.77
C GLY A 544 -20.42 24.36 -23.98
N GLY A 545 -21.45 23.62 -24.42
CA GLY A 545 -21.85 22.34 -23.83
C GLY A 545 -22.69 22.44 -22.54
N THR A 546 -23.27 23.60 -22.23
CA THR A 546 -24.01 23.84 -20.96
C THR A 546 -25.53 23.72 -21.09
N LEU A 547 -26.08 23.84 -22.30
CA LEU A 547 -27.51 23.69 -22.61
C LEU A 547 -27.74 22.45 -23.47
N GLN A 548 -28.93 21.83 -23.40
CA GLN A 548 -29.30 20.66 -24.21
C GLN A 548 -28.26 19.53 -24.15
N THR A 549 -27.77 19.21 -22.95
CA THR A 549 -26.68 18.23 -22.74
C THR A 549 -27.04 16.80 -23.16
N ASP A 550 -28.30 16.55 -23.46
CA ASP A 550 -28.88 15.29 -23.93
C ASP A 550 -29.30 15.35 -25.41
N TRP A 551 -28.81 16.33 -26.20
CA TRP A 551 -29.17 16.54 -27.60
C TRP A 551 -29.13 15.25 -28.45
N PHE A 552 -28.16 14.37 -28.17
CA PHE A 552 -27.91 13.11 -28.88
C PHE A 552 -28.99 12.04 -28.67
N THR A 553 -29.91 12.24 -27.73
CA THR A 553 -30.97 11.27 -27.38
C THR A 553 -32.23 11.39 -28.23
N SER A 554 -32.41 12.49 -28.96
CA SER A 554 -33.67 12.82 -29.66
C SER A 554 -33.45 13.12 -31.15
N PRO A 555 -33.05 12.13 -31.97
CA PRO A 555 -32.93 12.31 -33.41
C PRO A 555 -34.29 12.49 -34.10
N THR A 556 -34.26 13.14 -35.26
CA THR A 556 -35.33 12.98 -36.25
C THR A 556 -35.23 11.59 -36.87
N GLY A 557 -36.07 10.65 -36.44
CA GLY A 557 -35.94 9.22 -36.80
C GLY A 557 -35.92 8.90 -38.30
N SER A 558 -36.45 9.75 -39.19
CA SER A 558 -36.35 9.55 -40.65
C SER A 558 -35.00 9.95 -41.24
N LYS A 559 -34.09 10.48 -40.43
CA LYS A 559 -32.78 11.03 -40.83
C LYS A 559 -31.59 10.23 -40.31
N VAL A 560 -31.82 9.23 -39.45
CA VAL A 560 -30.77 8.45 -38.79
C VAL A 560 -30.94 6.96 -39.05
N TRP A 561 -29.83 6.22 -39.00
CA TRP A 561 -29.78 4.77 -39.13
C TRP A 561 -30.34 4.03 -37.91
#